data_AF-A0A9W4M376-F1
#
_entry.id   AF-A0A9W4M376-F1
#
_cell.length_a   1.000
_cell.length_b   1.000
_cell.length_c   1.000
_cell.angle_alpha   90.00
_cell.angle_beta   90.00
_cell.angle_gamma   90.00
#
_symmetry.space_group_name_H-M   'P 1'
#
loop_
_entity.id
_entity.type
_entity.pdbx_description
1 polymer ?
#
loop_
_entity_poly.entity_id
_entity_poly.type
_entity_poly.pdbx_seq_one_letter_code
_entity_poly.pdbx_strand_id
1 'polypeptide(L)'
;MTGRRRTLSERGQLDLFRALPGDFAPRDAQDLMAYPFFSLSKSHRVAPIDFSAGTVSIRVEAVPDHGMATIWDADILIWAASQIVEARDAGLRTSRLMMATPYEILTFIGRGTSLRDYRRLKAALDRLQSTTISTTLRQTAEGRRHRFSWINEWQERTNHKGRPDGVEMIVPDWFYQAVLDDALILTIDRAYFDLTGGLERWLYRLVRKHGGRQKDGWRFDFRHLHQKSGSLSPFKRFAFELRDIIRRQPLPGYTLFTEVEYGGRMLLAFEPSRACGKPVDGLVPSGTRTIVLSGTQDSCYREPKHGVTHGNRVENRALNLESNVLTLTCCCESVGCGDNASPLQSVTDRLIRKAAFTEHDIGERPPGRANAAVCRRCGRSLPSSSR
;
A
#
# COMPACT_ATOMS: atom_id res chain seq x y z
N MET A 1 31.35 -38.35 14.41
CA MET A 1 31.27 -36.88 14.58
C MET A 1 30.28 -36.33 13.56
N THR A 2 29.03 -36.08 13.98
CA THR A 2 28.00 -35.49 13.13
C THR A 2 28.18 -33.98 13.11
N GLY A 3 28.66 -33.45 11.98
CA GLY A 3 28.83 -32.03 11.76
C GLY A 3 27.50 -31.30 11.90
N ARG A 4 27.38 -30.48 12.94
CA ARG A 4 26.24 -29.59 13.16
C ARG A 4 26.19 -28.62 11.98
N ARG A 5 25.27 -28.85 11.03
CA ARG A 5 24.97 -27.93 9.94
C ARG A 5 24.50 -26.62 10.59
N ARG A 6 25.42 -25.67 10.78
CA ARG A 6 25.09 -24.30 11.20
C ARG A 6 24.24 -23.75 10.07
N THR A 7 22.93 -23.73 10.26
CA THR A 7 22.04 -22.93 9.42
C THR A 7 22.52 -21.49 9.58
N LEU A 8 23.23 -20.98 8.57
CA LEU A 8 23.65 -19.58 8.52
C LEU A 8 22.36 -18.75 8.63
N SER A 9 22.31 -17.80 9.56
CA SER A 9 21.21 -16.85 9.66
C SER A 9 21.02 -16.12 8.33
N GLU A 10 19.83 -15.59 8.03
CA GLU A 10 19.57 -14.80 6.80
C GLU A 10 20.67 -13.74 6.59
N ARG A 11 21.05 -13.06 7.68
CA ARG A 11 22.19 -12.15 7.75
C ARG A 11 23.53 -12.74 7.30
N GLY A 12 23.85 -13.97 7.68
CA GLY A 12 25.11 -14.62 7.31
C GLY A 12 25.19 -15.04 5.84
N GLN A 13 24.10 -14.92 5.09
CA GLN A 13 24.00 -15.24 3.67
C GLN A 13 23.94 -14.00 2.77
N LEU A 14 23.75 -12.80 3.34
CA LEU A 14 23.60 -11.55 2.61
C LEU A 14 24.89 -10.72 2.65
N ASP A 15 25.29 -10.18 1.51
CA ASP A 15 26.37 -9.20 1.43
C ASP A 15 25.93 -7.87 2.08
N LEU A 16 26.85 -7.14 2.70
CA LEU A 16 26.56 -5.84 3.31
C LEU A 16 26.49 -4.75 2.25
N PHE A 17 25.36 -4.05 2.16
CA PHE A 17 25.19 -2.85 1.34
C PHE A 17 25.28 -1.59 2.21
N ARG A 18 26.30 -0.76 2.00
CA ARG A 18 26.47 0.52 2.70
C ARG A 18 25.74 1.62 1.95
N ALA A 19 25.05 2.47 2.71
CA ALA A 19 24.41 3.68 2.22
C ALA A 19 25.38 4.54 1.41
N LEU A 20 24.91 5.03 0.25
CA LEU A 20 25.68 5.95 -0.58
C LEU A 20 25.55 7.38 -0.03
N PRO A 21 26.65 8.16 -0.04
CA PRO A 21 26.59 9.60 0.19
C PRO A 21 26.08 10.31 -1.06
N GLY A 22 25.31 11.38 -0.90
CA GLY A 22 24.90 12.24 -2.01
C GLY A 22 23.46 12.74 -1.93
N ASP A 23 23.12 13.68 -2.80
CA ASP A 23 21.77 14.21 -2.98
C ASP A 23 21.19 13.66 -4.29
N PHE A 24 20.70 12.42 -4.24
CA PHE A 24 19.94 11.80 -5.32
C PHE A 24 18.43 11.95 -5.06
N ALA A 25 17.67 11.94 -6.16
CA ALA A 25 16.24 12.19 -6.10
C ALA A 25 15.48 11.02 -5.42
N PRO A 26 14.57 11.28 -4.48
CA PRO A 26 13.89 10.20 -3.75
C PRO A 26 13.05 9.30 -4.67
N ARG A 27 13.06 8.00 -4.37
CA ARG A 27 12.36 6.93 -5.09
C ARG A 27 11.37 6.25 -4.16
N ASP A 28 10.14 6.07 -4.61
CA ASP A 28 9.09 5.37 -3.88
C ASP A 28 8.53 4.21 -4.72
N ALA A 29 8.14 3.14 -4.04
CA ALA A 29 7.57 1.96 -4.67
C ALA A 29 6.07 2.16 -4.93
N GLN A 30 5.65 1.97 -6.17
CA GLN A 30 4.28 2.25 -6.63
C GLN A 30 3.20 1.48 -5.85
N ASP A 31 3.50 0.25 -5.40
CA ASP A 31 2.61 -0.54 -4.55
C ASP A 31 2.23 0.23 -3.28
N LEU A 32 3.22 0.84 -2.62
CA LEU A 32 3.01 1.57 -1.37
C LEU A 32 2.30 2.93 -1.61
N MET A 33 2.29 3.40 -2.85
CA MET A 33 1.54 4.60 -3.27
C MET A 33 0.07 4.27 -3.61
N ALA A 34 -0.21 3.02 -3.97
CA ALA A 34 -1.52 2.57 -4.45
C ALA A 34 -2.47 2.12 -3.34
N TYR A 35 -1.92 1.54 -2.27
CA TYR A 35 -2.68 0.77 -1.29
C TYR A 35 -2.41 1.19 0.16
N PRO A 36 -3.37 1.00 1.09
CA PRO A 36 -3.27 1.48 2.47
C PRO A 36 -2.43 0.54 3.34
N PHE A 37 -1.11 0.66 3.26
CA PHE A 37 -0.20 -0.13 4.09
C PHE A 37 0.14 0.49 5.45
N PHE A 38 -0.20 1.76 5.67
CA PHE A 38 0.26 2.54 6.82
C PHE A 38 -0.90 3.25 7.52
N SER A 39 -0.77 3.44 8.83
CA SER A 39 -1.64 4.35 9.57
C SER A 39 -1.44 5.80 9.11
N LEU A 40 -2.53 6.51 8.84
CA LEU A 40 -2.51 7.92 8.45
C LEU A 40 -2.50 8.89 9.65
N SER A 41 -2.56 8.37 10.88
CA SER A 41 -2.47 9.17 12.11
C SER A 41 -1.19 8.84 12.87
N LYS A 42 -0.67 9.84 13.61
CA LYS A 42 0.42 9.66 14.59
C LYS A 42 -0.06 8.97 15.86
N SER A 43 -1.38 8.81 16.03
CA SER A 43 -1.97 8.09 17.14
C SER A 43 -1.62 6.61 17.10
N HIS A 44 -1.43 6.03 18.27
CA HIS A 44 -1.18 4.60 18.44
C HIS A 44 -2.38 3.78 17.91
N ARG A 45 -2.18 3.09 16.78
CA ARG A 45 -3.20 2.27 16.13
C ARG A 45 -2.86 0.79 16.27
N VAL A 46 -3.76 0.02 16.88
CA VAL A 46 -3.71 -1.45 16.93
C VAL A 46 -4.79 -2.10 16.08
N ALA A 47 -5.85 -1.35 15.75
CA ALA A 47 -6.91 -1.79 14.87
C ALA A 47 -6.34 -2.10 13.47
N PRO A 48 -6.53 -3.32 12.93
CA PRO A 48 -6.00 -3.69 11.63
C PRO A 48 -6.45 -2.77 10.50
N ILE A 49 -5.70 -2.77 9.40
CA ILE A 49 -6.21 -2.33 8.09
C ILE A 49 -6.58 -3.61 7.34
N ASP A 50 -7.88 -3.80 7.09
CA ASP A 50 -8.39 -4.84 6.19
C ASP A 50 -8.87 -4.14 4.91
N PHE A 51 -8.17 -4.35 3.81
CA PHE A 51 -8.46 -3.75 2.52
C PHE A 51 -8.66 -4.83 1.44
N SER A 52 -9.71 -4.67 0.63
CA SER A 52 -9.98 -5.51 -0.52
C SER A 52 -10.42 -4.69 -1.72
N ALA A 53 -9.87 -5.02 -2.89
CA ALA A 53 -10.17 -4.40 -4.17
C ALA A 53 -9.93 -5.40 -5.31
N GLY A 54 -11.00 -5.87 -5.95
CA GLY A 54 -10.91 -6.90 -6.98
C GLY A 54 -10.22 -8.17 -6.43
N THR A 55 -9.14 -8.60 -7.07
CA THR A 55 -8.32 -9.76 -6.66
C THR A 55 -7.27 -9.42 -5.59
N VAL A 56 -7.09 -8.14 -5.27
CA VAL A 56 -6.11 -7.67 -4.29
C VAL A 56 -6.75 -7.65 -2.91
N SER A 57 -6.12 -8.35 -1.97
CA SER A 57 -6.42 -8.29 -0.54
C SER A 57 -5.16 -7.91 0.22
N ILE A 58 -5.31 -7.01 1.18
CA ILE A 58 -4.23 -6.53 2.05
C ILE A 58 -4.77 -6.51 3.48
N ARG A 59 -4.02 -7.11 4.38
CA ARG A 59 -4.26 -7.05 5.82
C ARG A 59 -2.99 -6.58 6.52
N VAL A 60 -3.11 -5.50 7.29
CA VAL A 60 -2.01 -4.92 8.07
C VAL A 60 -2.35 -5.03 9.55
N GLU A 61 -1.48 -5.69 10.30
CA GLU A 61 -1.66 -5.98 11.72
C GLU A 61 -0.51 -5.39 12.52
N ALA A 62 -0.80 -4.95 13.74
CA ALA A 62 0.16 -4.31 14.61
C ALA A 62 0.26 -5.03 15.95
N VAL A 63 1.45 -5.01 16.54
CA VAL A 63 1.67 -5.45 17.93
C VAL A 63 1.23 -4.33 18.89
N PRO A 64 0.52 -4.64 19.99
CA PRO A 64 0.04 -3.64 20.95
C PRO A 64 1.11 -2.73 21.57
N ASP A 65 2.34 -3.21 21.74
CA ASP A 65 3.40 -2.44 22.42
C ASP A 65 3.97 -1.30 21.56
N HIS A 66 4.00 -1.49 20.23
CA HIS A 66 4.59 -0.54 19.29
C HIS A 66 3.55 0.21 18.45
N GLY A 67 2.40 -0.42 18.21
CA GLY A 67 1.39 0.05 17.29
C GLY A 67 1.79 -0.12 15.82
N MET A 68 0.89 0.27 14.93
CA MET A 68 1.06 0.14 13.49
C MET A 68 2.05 1.17 12.93
N ALA A 69 2.88 0.74 11.97
CA ALA A 69 3.69 1.63 11.17
C ALA A 69 2.82 2.72 10.51
N THR A 70 3.28 3.95 10.65
CA THR A 70 2.60 5.15 10.19
C THR A 70 3.16 5.60 8.85
N ILE A 71 2.43 6.47 8.15
CA ILE A 71 2.86 7.01 6.85
C ILE A 71 4.15 7.84 6.94
N TRP A 72 4.55 8.29 8.13
CA TRP A 72 5.86 8.93 8.36
C TRP A 72 6.99 7.90 8.48
N ASP A 73 6.71 6.67 8.92
CA ASP A 73 7.71 5.61 8.99
C ASP A 73 8.09 5.11 7.58
N ALA A 74 7.17 5.26 6.62
CA ALA A 74 7.42 4.98 5.20
C ALA A 74 8.56 5.83 4.61
N ASP A 75 8.95 6.94 5.24
CA ASP A 75 10.09 7.78 4.82
C ASP A 75 11.39 6.97 4.82
N ILE A 76 11.54 6.02 5.75
CA ILE A 76 12.69 5.12 5.83
C ILE A 76 12.72 4.16 4.64
N LEU A 77 11.55 3.70 4.19
CA LEU A 77 11.45 2.83 3.01
C LEU A 77 11.73 3.61 1.72
N ILE A 78 11.29 4.87 1.63
CA ILE A 78 11.65 5.77 0.52
C ILE A 78 13.16 5.96 0.47
N TRP A 79 13.81 6.21 1.61
CA TRP A 79 15.26 6.26 1.70
C TRP A 79 15.92 4.95 1.23
N ALA A 80 15.46 3.80 1.72
CA ALA A 80 16.00 2.50 1.35
C ALA A 80 15.87 2.22 -0.16
N ALA A 81 14.70 2.48 -0.74
CA ALA A 81 14.47 2.35 -2.17
C ALA A 81 15.39 3.27 -2.98
N SER A 82 15.53 4.52 -2.56
CA SER A 82 16.40 5.49 -3.22
C SER A 82 17.86 5.03 -3.25
N GLN A 83 18.36 4.49 -2.14
CA GLN A 83 19.73 3.96 -2.06
C GLN A 83 19.96 2.75 -2.97
N ILE A 84 19.02 1.81 -2.97
CA ILE A 84 19.13 0.60 -3.80
C ILE A 84 19.09 0.97 -5.29
N VAL A 85 18.16 1.84 -5.70
CA VAL A 85 18.04 2.30 -7.09
C VAL A 85 19.30 3.04 -7.53
N GLU A 86 19.80 3.98 -6.72
CA GLU A 86 21.01 4.73 -7.03
C GLU A 86 22.24 3.81 -7.17
N ALA A 87 22.41 2.88 -6.24
CA ALA A 87 23.51 1.92 -6.30
C ALA A 87 23.43 1.02 -7.53
N ARG A 88 22.23 0.51 -7.86
CA ARG A 88 22.00 -0.31 -9.05
C ARG A 88 22.29 0.48 -10.33
N ASP A 89 21.81 1.72 -10.43
CA ASP A 89 22.00 2.58 -11.60
C ASP A 89 23.49 2.95 -11.78
N ALA A 90 24.25 3.04 -10.68
CA ALA A 90 25.71 3.18 -10.68
C ALA A 90 26.48 1.87 -10.94
N GLY A 91 25.80 0.75 -11.19
CA GLY A 91 26.42 -0.56 -11.43
C GLY A 91 27.03 -1.21 -10.19
N LEU A 92 26.70 -0.72 -8.99
CA LEU A 92 27.15 -1.28 -7.72
C LEU A 92 26.29 -2.49 -7.33
N ARG A 93 26.87 -3.42 -6.57
CA ARG A 93 26.11 -4.55 -6.00
C ARG A 93 25.20 -4.06 -4.88
N THR A 94 23.92 -4.34 -5.01
CA THR A 94 22.89 -4.06 -3.99
C THR A 94 22.64 -5.28 -3.12
N SER A 95 22.13 -5.06 -1.91
CA SER A 95 21.71 -6.11 -1.00
C SER A 95 20.54 -5.67 -0.15
N ARG A 96 19.80 -6.65 0.36
CA ARG A 96 18.74 -6.45 1.36
C ARG A 96 19.28 -6.06 2.74
N LEU A 97 20.52 -6.46 3.05
CA LEU A 97 21.20 -6.07 4.28
C LEU A 97 21.84 -4.69 4.08
N MET A 98 21.17 -3.67 4.60
CA MET A 98 21.57 -2.26 4.47
C MET A 98 22.24 -1.77 5.76
N MET A 99 23.29 -0.97 5.62
CA MET A 99 23.97 -0.28 6.72
C MET A 99 24.03 1.22 6.47
N ALA A 100 23.65 1.99 7.48
CA ALA A 100 23.72 3.44 7.46
C ALA A 100 23.89 4.01 8.88
N THR A 101 24.33 5.24 8.98
CA THR A 101 24.23 6.01 10.22
C THR A 101 22.83 6.61 10.37
N PRO A 102 22.33 6.82 11.60
CA PRO A 102 21.11 7.58 11.84
C PRO A 102 21.12 8.97 11.17
N TYR A 103 22.30 9.61 11.13
CA TYR A 103 22.51 10.91 10.52
C TYR A 103 22.20 10.88 9.01
N GLU A 104 22.71 9.89 8.28
CA GLU A 104 22.46 9.75 6.84
C GLU A 104 20.98 9.54 6.51
N ILE A 105 20.30 8.67 7.27
CA ILE A 105 18.86 8.42 7.08
C ILE A 105 18.09 9.72 7.32
N LEU A 106 18.25 10.33 8.50
CA LEU A 106 17.48 11.50 8.93
C LEU A 106 17.70 12.71 8.03
N THR A 107 18.95 12.96 7.64
CA THR A 107 19.29 14.06 6.74
C THR A 107 18.64 13.86 5.37
N PHE A 108 18.66 12.62 4.83
CA PHE A 108 18.02 12.34 3.54
C PHE A 108 16.50 12.59 3.56
N ILE A 109 15.82 12.20 4.63
CA ILE A 109 14.36 12.36 4.78
C ILE A 109 13.95 13.73 5.36
N GLY A 110 14.86 14.71 5.39
CA GLY A 110 14.56 16.07 5.83
C GLY A 110 14.18 16.20 7.32
N ARG A 111 14.72 15.33 8.18
CA ARG A 111 14.48 15.35 9.63
C ARG A 111 15.67 15.96 10.37
N GLY A 112 15.38 16.50 11.56
CA GLY A 112 16.42 16.95 12.48
C GLY A 112 17.30 15.79 12.98
N THR A 113 18.49 16.12 13.48
CA THR A 113 19.48 15.16 13.97
C THR A 113 19.67 15.27 15.49
N SER A 114 18.61 15.66 16.19
CA SER A 114 18.63 15.76 17.65
C SER A 114 18.51 14.37 18.31
N LEU A 115 18.84 14.28 19.60
CA LEU A 115 18.59 13.05 20.37
C LEU A 115 17.13 12.60 20.32
N ARG A 116 16.19 13.55 20.26
CA ARG A 116 14.75 13.26 20.12
C ARG A 116 14.45 12.61 18.78
N ASP A 117 15.07 13.07 17.70
CA ASP A 117 14.85 12.53 16.36
C ASP A 117 15.49 11.15 16.21
N TYR A 118 16.63 10.91 16.87
CA TYR A 118 17.25 9.59 16.90
C TYR A 118 16.36 8.58 17.65
N ARG A 119 15.76 8.96 18.78
CA ARG A 119 14.77 8.12 19.48
C ARG A 119 13.53 7.85 18.63
N ARG A 120 13.08 8.83 17.83
CA ARG A 120 11.96 8.66 16.92
C ARG A 120 12.29 7.71 15.76
N LEU A 121 13.51 7.76 15.24
CA LEU A 121 13.99 6.82 14.23
C LEU A 121 13.94 5.39 14.77
N LYS A 122 14.45 5.15 15.99
CA LYS A 122 14.38 3.83 16.65
C LYS A 122 12.94 3.35 16.77
N ALA A 123 12.05 4.19 17.31
CA ALA A 123 10.64 3.85 17.42
C ALA A 123 9.96 3.60 16.07
N ALA A 124 10.41 4.24 14.99
CA ALA A 124 9.94 3.97 13.63
C ALA A 124 10.44 2.61 13.11
N LEU A 125 11.70 2.26 13.34
CA LEU A 125 12.25 0.95 13.01
C LEU A 125 11.53 -0.17 13.78
N ASP A 126 11.26 0.03 15.06
CA ASP A 126 10.45 -0.88 15.88
C ASP A 126 9.06 -1.10 15.27
N ARG A 127 8.34 -0.02 14.95
CA ARG A 127 7.02 -0.10 14.30
C ARG A 127 7.06 -0.80 12.95
N LEU A 128 8.07 -0.52 12.11
CA LEU A 128 8.24 -1.16 10.81
C LEU A 128 8.53 -2.67 10.93
N GLN A 129 9.28 -3.07 11.96
CA GLN A 129 9.56 -4.48 12.25
C GLN A 129 8.33 -5.21 12.83
N SER A 130 7.59 -4.56 13.74
CA SER A 130 6.46 -5.17 14.44
C SER A 130 5.15 -5.15 13.63
N THR A 131 5.08 -4.36 12.56
CA THR A 131 3.90 -4.33 11.67
C THR A 131 3.95 -5.47 10.69
N THR A 132 2.97 -6.36 10.76
CA THR A 132 2.87 -7.52 9.84
C THR A 132 1.87 -7.24 8.73
N ILE A 133 2.26 -7.56 7.50
CA ILE A 133 1.44 -7.41 6.30
C ILE A 133 1.19 -8.78 5.71
N SER A 134 -0.06 -9.03 5.31
CA SER A 134 -0.47 -10.18 4.51
C SER A 134 -1.14 -9.67 3.24
N THR A 135 -0.66 -10.05 2.06
CA THR A 135 -1.21 -9.57 0.79
C THR A 135 -1.19 -10.60 -0.34
N THR A 136 -2.16 -10.50 -1.25
CA THR A 136 -2.16 -11.19 -2.56
C THR A 136 -1.45 -10.39 -3.66
N LEU A 137 -0.95 -9.19 -3.37
CA LEU A 137 -0.28 -8.34 -4.34
C LEU A 137 1.01 -8.98 -4.86
N ARG A 138 1.20 -8.94 -6.19
CA ARG A 138 2.30 -9.60 -6.92
C ARG A 138 2.38 -11.12 -6.69
N GLN A 139 1.26 -11.77 -6.35
CA GLN A 139 1.17 -13.21 -6.30
C GLN A 139 0.53 -13.74 -7.58
N THR A 140 1.27 -14.59 -8.32
CA THR A 140 0.83 -15.16 -9.60
C THR A 140 -0.14 -16.33 -9.44
N ALA A 141 -0.11 -17.01 -8.29
CA ALA A 141 -1.01 -18.13 -7.99
C ALA A 141 -2.21 -17.67 -7.16
N GLU A 142 -3.41 -18.01 -7.61
CA GLU A 142 -4.65 -17.75 -6.86
C GLU A 142 -4.58 -18.37 -5.46
N GLY A 143 -5.03 -17.62 -4.46
CA GLY A 143 -5.02 -18.04 -3.06
C GLY A 143 -3.67 -17.93 -2.34
N ARG A 144 -2.56 -17.66 -3.04
CA ARG A 144 -1.27 -17.43 -2.37
C ARG A 144 -1.24 -16.05 -1.71
N ARG A 145 -0.92 -16.02 -0.42
CA ARG A 145 -0.69 -14.78 0.34
C ARG A 145 0.76 -14.71 0.75
N HIS A 146 1.38 -13.56 0.57
CA HIS A 146 2.70 -13.28 1.08
C HIS A 146 2.59 -12.53 2.41
N ARG A 147 3.29 -13.00 3.44
CA ARG A 147 3.29 -12.39 4.77
C ARG A 147 4.69 -11.95 5.16
N PHE A 148 4.85 -10.68 5.54
CA PHE A 148 6.15 -10.07 5.84
C PHE A 148 6.01 -8.86 6.76
N SER A 149 7.12 -8.38 7.32
CA SER A 149 7.24 -7.09 7.99
C SER A 149 8.05 -6.12 7.13
N TRP A 150 7.87 -4.81 7.29
CA TRP A 150 8.62 -3.82 6.49
C TRP A 150 10.12 -3.84 6.74
N ILE A 151 10.52 -4.30 7.92
CA ILE A 151 11.91 -4.60 8.28
C ILE A 151 11.90 -5.99 8.90
N ASN A 152 12.67 -6.93 8.34
CA ASN A 152 12.77 -8.29 8.88
C ASN A 152 13.59 -8.29 10.18
N GLU A 153 14.69 -7.54 10.16
CA GLU A 153 15.64 -7.46 11.25
C GLU A 153 16.29 -6.08 11.24
N TRP A 154 16.55 -5.50 12.41
CA TRP A 154 17.45 -4.36 12.53
C TRP A 154 18.28 -4.44 13.81
N GLN A 155 19.47 -3.85 13.78
CA GLN A 155 20.40 -3.82 14.90
C GLN A 155 21.08 -2.46 15.00
N GLU A 156 21.22 -1.97 16.22
CA GLU A 156 22.09 -0.84 16.51
C GLU A 156 23.53 -1.32 16.59
N ARG A 157 24.40 -0.65 15.85
CA ARG A 157 25.84 -0.82 16.02
C ARG A 157 26.33 0.17 17.05
N THR A 158 27.14 -0.34 17.95
CA THR A 158 27.85 0.45 18.94
C THR A 158 29.34 0.25 18.74
N ASN A 159 30.12 1.32 18.72
CA ASN A 159 31.57 1.21 18.64
C ASN A 159 32.16 0.69 19.95
N HIS A 160 33.47 0.41 19.96
CA HIS A 160 34.19 -0.07 21.15
C HIS A 160 34.10 0.87 22.37
N LYS A 161 33.69 2.13 22.18
CA LYS A 161 33.51 3.13 23.24
C LYS A 161 32.06 3.26 23.71
N GLY A 162 31.16 2.37 23.29
CA GLY A 162 29.76 2.41 23.68
C GLY A 162 28.92 3.47 22.95
N ARG A 163 29.45 4.13 21.89
CA ARG A 163 28.70 5.15 21.14
C ARG A 163 27.99 4.53 19.92
N PRO A 164 26.77 4.96 19.58
CA PRO A 164 26.08 4.54 18.36
C PRO A 164 26.96 4.81 17.12
N ASP A 165 27.24 3.76 16.35
CA ASP A 165 28.14 3.72 15.19
C ASP A 165 27.38 3.45 13.89
N GLY A 166 26.12 3.06 13.98
CA GLY A 166 25.27 2.83 12.81
C GLY A 166 24.03 2.02 13.13
N VAL A 167 23.24 1.80 12.10
CA VAL A 167 22.08 0.91 12.08
C VAL A 167 22.28 -0.04 10.91
N GLU A 168 22.11 -1.32 11.18
CA GLU A 168 21.99 -2.34 10.15
C GLU A 168 20.54 -2.80 10.09
N MET A 169 19.98 -2.95 8.90
CA MET A 169 18.61 -3.43 8.71
C MET A 169 18.50 -4.36 7.50
N ILE A 170 17.60 -5.33 7.59
CA ILE A 170 17.26 -6.24 6.50
C ILE A 170 15.85 -5.87 6.01
N VAL A 171 15.76 -5.34 4.80
CA VAL A 171 14.46 -5.12 4.14
C VAL A 171 13.89 -6.46 3.63
N PRO A 172 12.56 -6.64 3.57
CA PRO A 172 11.95 -7.89 3.12
C PRO A 172 12.17 -8.12 1.62
N ASP A 173 12.19 -9.37 1.20
CA ASP A 173 12.37 -9.75 -0.21
C ASP A 173 11.33 -9.07 -1.09
N TRP A 174 10.06 -9.11 -0.66
CA TRP A 174 8.93 -8.51 -1.36
C TRP A 174 9.15 -7.02 -1.68
N PHE A 175 9.73 -6.25 -0.75
CA PHE A 175 10.06 -4.85 -0.99
C PHE A 175 11.26 -4.72 -1.92
N TYR A 176 12.33 -5.47 -1.66
CA TYR A 176 13.55 -5.44 -2.46
C TYR A 176 13.30 -5.79 -3.94
N GLN A 177 12.54 -6.84 -4.22
CA GLN A 177 12.14 -7.21 -5.58
C GLN A 177 11.30 -6.11 -6.25
N ALA A 178 10.48 -5.37 -5.50
CA ALA A 178 9.73 -4.23 -6.04
C ALA A 178 10.67 -3.08 -6.45
N VAL A 179 11.70 -2.85 -5.64
CA VAL A 179 12.66 -1.77 -5.86
C VAL A 179 13.60 -2.06 -7.02
N LEU A 180 13.94 -3.33 -7.25
CA LEU A 180 14.78 -3.72 -8.39
C LEU A 180 14.03 -3.65 -9.73
N ASP A 181 12.70 -3.73 -9.73
CA ASP A 181 11.87 -3.60 -10.92
C ASP A 181 11.58 -2.12 -11.24
N ASP A 182 12.20 -1.62 -12.31
CA ASP A 182 12.02 -0.24 -12.77
C ASP A 182 10.56 0.13 -13.05
N ALA A 183 9.74 -0.84 -13.47
CA ALA A 183 8.33 -0.59 -13.73
C ALA A 183 7.53 -0.26 -12.46
N LEU A 184 8.08 -0.59 -11.28
CA LEU A 184 7.41 -0.43 -9.98
C LEU A 184 7.98 0.71 -9.12
N ILE A 185 8.90 1.51 -9.65
CA ILE A 185 9.48 2.66 -8.95
C ILE A 185 9.06 3.99 -9.60
N LEU A 186 8.77 4.99 -8.77
CA LEU A 186 8.60 6.37 -9.20
C LEU A 186 9.54 7.30 -8.44
N THR A 187 10.14 8.23 -9.17
CA THR A 187 10.77 9.40 -8.54
C THR A 187 9.70 10.26 -7.89
N ILE A 188 9.95 10.79 -6.70
CA ILE A 188 9.08 11.75 -6.03
C ILE A 188 9.82 13.08 -5.79
N ASP A 189 9.05 14.14 -5.56
CA ASP A 189 9.58 15.46 -5.23
C ASP A 189 10.16 15.45 -3.80
N ARG A 190 11.34 16.03 -3.60
CA ARG A 190 12.00 16.12 -2.27
C ARG A 190 11.15 16.90 -1.26
N ALA A 191 10.34 17.86 -1.71
CA ALA A 191 9.39 18.60 -0.85
C ALA A 191 8.27 17.71 -0.28
N TYR A 192 8.14 16.45 -0.71
CA TYR A 192 7.29 15.46 -0.04
C TYR A 192 7.60 15.35 1.46
N PHE A 193 8.88 15.43 1.84
CA PHE A 193 9.28 15.28 3.24
C PHE A 193 8.73 16.40 4.14
N ASP A 194 8.42 17.57 3.56
CA ASP A 194 7.87 18.74 4.27
C ASP A 194 6.38 18.61 4.59
N LEU A 195 5.67 17.65 3.96
CA LEU A 195 4.25 17.42 4.22
C LEU A 195 4.02 16.96 5.66
N THR A 196 3.21 17.72 6.41
CA THR A 196 3.05 17.51 7.85
C THR A 196 1.89 16.57 8.19
N GLY A 197 0.84 16.54 7.37
CA GLY A 197 -0.36 15.74 7.57
C GLY A 197 -0.26 14.33 6.98
N GLY A 198 -0.83 13.34 7.67
CA GLY A 198 -0.80 11.96 7.16
C GLY A 198 -1.69 11.74 5.94
N LEU A 199 -2.86 12.38 5.90
CA LEU A 199 -3.73 12.38 4.72
C LEU A 199 -3.07 13.10 3.53
N GLU A 200 -2.33 14.18 3.76
CA GLU A 200 -1.57 14.89 2.73
C GLU A 200 -0.49 14.01 2.11
N ARG A 201 0.30 13.32 2.94
CA ARG A 201 1.36 12.41 2.47
C ARG A 201 0.78 11.25 1.66
N TRP A 202 -0.29 10.64 2.15
CA TRP A 202 -1.00 9.59 1.41
C TRP A 202 -1.55 10.12 0.08
N LEU A 203 -2.18 11.30 0.10
CA LEU A 203 -2.76 11.89 -1.10
C LEU A 203 -1.70 12.23 -2.14
N TYR A 204 -0.55 12.77 -1.72
CA TYR A 204 0.59 13.00 -2.61
C TYR A 204 1.01 11.72 -3.34
N ARG A 205 1.17 10.61 -2.62
CA ARG A 205 1.58 9.34 -3.22
C ARG A 205 0.54 8.83 -4.22
N LEU A 206 -0.74 8.91 -3.85
CA LEU A 206 -1.84 8.54 -4.75
C LEU A 206 -1.83 9.41 -6.02
N VAL A 207 -1.75 10.73 -5.85
CA VAL A 207 -1.70 11.70 -6.94
C VAL A 207 -0.48 11.47 -7.83
N ARG A 208 0.70 11.21 -7.26
CA ARG A 208 1.93 10.95 -8.02
C ARG A 208 1.84 9.66 -8.85
N LYS A 209 1.23 8.61 -8.31
CA LYS A 209 0.99 7.36 -9.05
C LYS A 209 0.05 7.58 -10.24
N HIS A 210 -1.03 8.33 -10.05
CA HIS A 210 -2.10 8.48 -11.05
C HIS A 210 -1.93 9.72 -11.96
N GLY A 211 -1.12 10.68 -11.56
CA GLY A 211 -0.88 11.97 -12.21
C GLY A 211 0.24 11.94 -13.24
N GLY A 212 0.38 10.81 -13.95
CA GLY A 212 1.33 10.66 -15.05
C GLY A 212 0.96 11.53 -16.27
N ARG A 213 1.23 11.02 -17.48
CA ARG A 213 1.12 11.78 -18.75
C ARG A 213 -0.32 12.19 -19.15
N GLN A 214 -1.30 12.12 -18.26
CA GLN A 214 -2.67 12.52 -18.53
C GLN A 214 -2.81 14.04 -18.50
N LYS A 215 -2.86 14.64 -19.70
CA LYS A 215 -2.96 16.09 -19.89
C LYS A 215 -4.24 16.69 -19.31
N ASP A 216 -5.30 15.89 -19.18
CA ASP A 216 -6.63 16.32 -18.73
C ASP A 216 -6.87 16.17 -17.22
N GLY A 217 -5.85 15.71 -16.49
CA GLY A 217 -5.89 15.44 -15.06
C GLY A 217 -6.58 14.12 -14.71
N TRP A 218 -6.66 13.83 -13.42
CA TRP A 218 -7.34 12.64 -12.89
C TRP A 218 -8.44 13.04 -11.90
N ARG A 219 -9.50 12.23 -11.84
CA ARG A 219 -10.65 12.42 -10.94
C ARG A 219 -10.86 11.23 -10.02
N PHE A 220 -11.05 11.51 -8.74
CA PHE A 220 -11.46 10.52 -7.74
C PHE A 220 -12.68 10.99 -6.98
N ASP A 221 -13.66 10.10 -6.82
CA ASP A 221 -14.77 10.35 -5.89
C ASP A 221 -14.28 10.37 -4.43
N PHE A 222 -14.82 11.28 -3.62
CA PHE A 222 -14.43 11.44 -2.22
C PHE A 222 -14.69 10.18 -1.38
N ARG A 223 -15.78 9.45 -1.64
CA ARG A 223 -16.09 8.19 -0.92
C ARG A 223 -15.11 7.10 -1.33
N HIS A 224 -14.77 7.04 -2.61
CA HIS A 224 -13.74 6.13 -3.10
C HIS A 224 -12.38 6.41 -2.43
N LEU A 225 -11.97 7.68 -2.32
CA LEU A 225 -10.75 8.06 -1.61
C LEU A 225 -10.78 7.66 -0.13
N HIS A 226 -11.93 7.86 0.54
CA HIS A 226 -12.08 7.49 1.95
C HIS A 226 -11.86 5.99 2.14
N GLN A 227 -12.49 5.15 1.32
CA GLN A 227 -12.29 3.69 1.34
C GLN A 227 -10.84 3.31 1.01
N LYS A 228 -10.28 3.88 -0.06
CA LYS A 228 -8.90 3.61 -0.52
C LYS A 228 -7.84 4.02 0.50
N SER A 229 -8.11 5.04 1.31
CA SER A 229 -7.17 5.54 2.31
C SER A 229 -6.97 4.64 3.52
N GLY A 230 -7.91 3.73 3.82
CA GLY A 230 -7.91 2.96 5.07
C GLY A 230 -8.02 3.83 6.34
N SER A 231 -8.53 5.07 6.19
CA SER A 231 -8.72 6.02 7.29
C SER A 231 -9.82 5.55 8.25
N LEU A 232 -9.53 5.63 9.56
CA LEU A 232 -10.52 5.37 10.61
C LEU A 232 -11.42 6.58 10.89
N SER A 233 -11.10 7.75 10.33
CA SER A 233 -11.91 8.96 10.56
C SER A 233 -13.30 8.81 9.91
N PRO A 234 -14.36 9.34 10.54
CA PRO A 234 -15.67 9.39 9.89
C PRO A 234 -15.60 10.16 8.57
N PHE A 235 -16.35 9.73 7.56
CA PHE A 235 -16.31 10.33 6.22
C PHE A 235 -16.45 11.87 6.22
N LYS A 236 -17.31 12.43 7.08
CA LYS A 236 -17.48 13.90 7.19
C LYS A 236 -16.17 14.60 7.56
N ARG A 237 -15.41 14.02 8.49
CA ARG A 237 -14.11 14.54 8.93
C ARG A 237 -13.06 14.36 7.83
N PHE A 238 -13.02 13.19 7.19
CA PHE A 238 -12.16 12.94 6.03
C PHE A 238 -12.39 13.97 4.91
N ALA A 239 -13.65 14.19 4.53
CA ALA A 239 -14.01 15.15 3.50
C ALA A 239 -13.70 16.60 3.91
N PHE A 240 -13.79 16.94 5.19
CA PHE A 240 -13.36 18.24 5.71
C PHE A 240 -11.85 18.42 5.55
N GLU A 241 -11.06 17.44 5.99
CA GLU A 241 -9.59 17.47 5.87
C GLU A 241 -9.15 17.51 4.41
N LEU A 242 -9.78 16.70 3.53
CA LEU A 242 -9.48 16.71 2.11
C LEU A 242 -9.76 18.08 1.46
N ARG A 243 -10.88 18.74 1.80
CA ARG A 243 -11.15 20.11 1.32
C ARG A 243 -10.13 21.12 1.84
N ASP A 244 -9.66 20.97 3.07
CA ASP A 244 -8.62 21.85 3.60
C ASP A 244 -7.28 21.68 2.87
N ILE A 245 -6.91 20.43 2.52
CA ILE A 245 -5.74 20.15 1.68
C ILE A 245 -5.90 20.79 0.29
N ILE A 246 -7.06 20.62 -0.35
CA ILE A 246 -7.36 21.26 -1.64
C ILE A 246 -7.28 22.78 -1.52
N ARG A 247 -7.78 23.38 -0.44
CA ARG A 247 -7.72 24.83 -0.23
C ARG A 247 -6.28 25.34 -0.08
N ARG A 248 -5.43 24.61 0.65
CA ARG A 248 -4.04 25.02 0.94
C ARG A 248 -3.05 24.69 -0.18
N GLN A 249 -3.39 23.78 -1.09
CA GLN A 249 -2.51 23.33 -2.19
C GLN A 249 -1.10 22.90 -1.75
N PRO A 250 -0.93 22.05 -0.69
CA PRO A 250 0.39 21.74 -0.19
C PRO A 250 1.15 20.71 -1.04
N LEU A 251 0.53 20.09 -2.05
CA LEU A 251 1.12 18.96 -2.77
C LEU A 251 2.12 19.44 -3.83
N PRO A 252 3.43 19.16 -3.68
CA PRO A 252 4.42 19.66 -4.62
C PRO A 252 4.22 19.09 -6.02
N GLY A 253 4.30 19.95 -7.05
CA GLY A 253 4.15 19.56 -8.45
C GLY A 253 2.71 19.29 -8.91
N TYR A 254 1.69 19.47 -8.06
CA TYR A 254 0.30 19.22 -8.42
C TYR A 254 -0.63 20.34 -7.96
N THR A 255 -1.66 20.60 -8.76
CA THR A 255 -2.77 21.48 -8.37
C THR A 255 -4.04 20.65 -8.22
N LEU A 256 -4.73 20.84 -7.09
CA LEU A 256 -5.93 20.10 -6.71
C LEU A 256 -7.18 20.95 -6.91
N PHE A 257 -8.29 20.33 -7.28
CA PHE A 257 -9.57 21.02 -7.43
C PHE A 257 -10.70 20.13 -6.92
N THR A 258 -11.81 20.77 -6.54
CA THR A 258 -13.05 20.04 -6.26
C THR A 258 -14.00 20.26 -7.43
N GLU A 259 -14.58 19.18 -7.94
CA GLU A 259 -15.66 19.21 -8.91
C GLU A 259 -16.92 18.61 -8.27
N VAL A 260 -18.10 19.10 -8.65
CA VAL A 260 -19.38 18.55 -8.22
C VAL A 260 -20.12 18.07 -9.47
N GLU A 261 -20.38 16.77 -9.56
CA GLU A 261 -21.18 16.21 -10.64
C GLU A 261 -22.66 16.63 -10.51
N TYR A 262 -23.39 16.55 -11.63
CA TYR A 262 -24.84 16.77 -11.68
C TYR A 262 -25.66 15.90 -10.69
N GLY A 263 -25.08 14.82 -10.15
CA GLY A 263 -25.66 13.98 -9.09
C GLY A 263 -25.26 14.34 -7.65
N GLY A 264 -24.58 15.48 -7.43
CA GLY A 264 -24.12 15.93 -6.11
C GLY A 264 -22.90 15.17 -5.56
N ARG A 265 -22.29 14.29 -6.37
CA ARG A 265 -21.04 13.62 -6.01
C ARG A 265 -19.89 14.61 -6.06
N MET A 266 -19.07 14.61 -5.02
CA MET A 266 -17.87 15.45 -4.95
C MET A 266 -16.67 14.64 -5.43
N LEU A 267 -15.98 15.20 -6.41
CA LEU A 267 -14.77 14.66 -6.97
C LEU A 267 -13.58 15.51 -6.56
N LEU A 268 -12.48 14.85 -6.25
CA LEU A 268 -11.15 15.44 -6.28
C LEU A 268 -10.64 15.34 -7.71
N ALA A 269 -10.36 16.47 -8.34
CA ALA A 269 -9.61 16.54 -9.58
C ALA A 269 -8.18 17.02 -9.28
N PHE A 270 -7.20 16.58 -10.07
CA PHE A 270 -5.86 17.13 -10.00
C PHE A 270 -5.14 17.09 -11.35
N GLU A 271 -4.21 18.02 -11.53
CA GLU A 271 -3.34 18.08 -12.70
C GLU A 271 -1.91 18.44 -12.27
N PRO A 272 -0.89 18.03 -13.06
CA PRO A 272 0.47 18.52 -12.84
C PRO A 272 0.50 20.05 -12.92
N SER A 273 1.08 20.70 -11.90
CA SER A 273 1.19 22.16 -11.87
C SER A 273 2.09 22.64 -13.01
N ARG A 274 1.59 23.55 -13.85
CA ARG A 274 2.38 24.19 -14.92
C ARG A 274 3.04 25.45 -14.38
N ALA A 275 4.24 25.36 -13.78
CA ALA A 275 5.29 26.40 -13.88
C ALA A 275 6.59 26.06 -13.12
N CYS A 276 7.70 26.31 -13.83
CA CYS A 276 9.05 26.68 -13.36
C CYS A 276 9.77 25.79 -12.33
N GLY A 277 10.06 24.57 -12.75
CA GLY A 277 11.31 23.86 -12.43
C GLY A 277 11.70 23.11 -13.70
N LYS A 278 13.00 22.97 -13.99
CA LYS A 278 13.43 22.09 -15.10
C LYS A 278 12.68 20.76 -14.98
N PRO A 279 12.18 20.16 -16.08
CA PRO A 279 11.76 18.76 -16.00
C PRO A 279 12.87 18.03 -15.27
N VAL A 280 12.53 17.25 -14.24
CA VAL A 280 13.48 16.26 -13.72
C VAL A 280 13.76 15.40 -14.93
N ASP A 281 14.92 15.64 -15.53
CA ASP A 281 15.38 14.93 -16.69
C ASP A 281 15.29 13.47 -16.32
N GLY A 282 14.45 12.71 -17.03
CA GLY A 282 14.45 11.24 -16.97
C GLY A 282 15.72 10.66 -17.62
N LEU A 283 16.81 11.40 -17.53
CA LEU A 283 18.07 11.16 -18.18
C LEU A 283 18.88 10.27 -17.25
N VAL A 284 18.60 8.98 -17.37
CA VAL A 284 19.55 7.93 -17.05
C VAL A 284 20.84 8.25 -17.85
N PRO A 285 22.01 8.44 -17.22
CA PRO A 285 23.26 8.59 -17.94
C PRO A 285 23.64 7.26 -18.59
N SER A 286 23.05 6.95 -19.75
CA SER A 286 23.45 5.79 -20.54
C SER A 286 24.71 6.14 -21.31
N GLY A 287 25.86 5.93 -20.69
CA GLY A 287 27.12 5.80 -21.40
C GLY A 287 27.21 4.40 -22.00
N THR A 288 26.60 4.13 -23.16
CA THR A 288 27.02 3.13 -24.16
C THR A 288 26.25 3.32 -25.48
N ARG A 289 26.93 3.06 -26.60
CA ARG A 289 26.62 3.42 -27.99
C ARG A 289 25.25 2.96 -28.52
N THR A 290 24.65 3.89 -29.25
CA THR A 290 23.72 3.77 -30.39
C THR A 290 23.57 2.37 -30.98
N ILE A 291 22.41 1.74 -30.70
CA ILE A 291 21.39 1.19 -31.60
C ILE A 291 20.60 0.22 -30.70
N VAL A 292 19.48 0.68 -30.16
CA VAL A 292 18.46 -0.21 -29.61
C VAL A 292 17.14 0.25 -30.22
N LEU A 293 16.55 -0.62 -31.05
CA LEU A 293 15.18 -0.45 -31.52
C LEU A 293 14.28 -0.25 -30.30
N SER A 294 13.44 0.78 -30.38
CA SER A 294 12.24 0.97 -29.55
C SER A 294 11.46 -0.34 -29.45
N GLY A 295 11.74 -1.10 -28.39
CA GLY A 295 11.25 -2.44 -28.16
C GLY A 295 11.09 -2.67 -26.67
N THR A 296 10.21 -1.89 -26.04
CA THR A 296 9.50 -2.35 -24.85
C THR A 296 8.03 -2.40 -25.24
N GLN A 297 7.53 -3.63 -25.30
CA GLN A 297 6.15 -3.97 -25.59
C GLN A 297 5.20 -3.26 -24.64
N ASP A 298 4.01 -2.99 -25.16
CA ASP A 298 2.82 -2.60 -24.43
C ASP A 298 2.74 -3.31 -23.08
N SER A 299 2.70 -2.57 -21.98
CA SER A 299 2.13 -3.12 -20.74
C SER A 299 0.72 -3.58 -21.08
N CYS A 300 0.43 -4.86 -20.92
CA CYS A 300 -0.83 -5.49 -21.30
C CYS A 300 -2.04 -4.78 -20.67
N TYR A 301 -2.58 -3.79 -21.37
CA TYR A 301 -4.01 -3.48 -21.49
C TYR A 301 -4.15 -2.55 -22.70
N ARG A 302 -4.59 -3.13 -23.82
CA ARG A 302 -4.99 -2.40 -25.03
C ARG A 302 -6.50 -2.51 -25.14
N GLU A 303 -7.21 -1.39 -24.99
CA GLU A 303 -8.61 -1.31 -25.41
C GLU A 303 -8.72 -0.86 -26.87
N PRO A 304 -9.70 -1.39 -27.63
CA PRO A 304 -9.87 -1.05 -29.04
C PRO A 304 -10.32 0.41 -29.20
N LYS A 305 -9.77 1.09 -30.21
CA LYS A 305 -10.38 2.32 -30.73
C LYS A 305 -11.74 2.00 -31.34
N HIS A 306 -12.65 2.97 -31.34
CA HIS A 306 -13.56 3.49 -32.41
C HIS A 306 -14.43 4.50 -31.64
N GLY A 307 -14.63 5.78 -31.94
CA GLY A 307 -14.41 6.67 -33.07
C GLY A 307 -15.51 7.74 -32.93
N VAL A 308 -15.18 9.03 -33.02
CA VAL A 308 -16.03 10.15 -33.49
C VAL A 308 -15.37 11.48 -33.08
N THR A 309 -15.44 12.44 -34.01
CA THR A 309 -14.76 13.74 -34.04
C THR A 309 -15.78 14.88 -33.83
N HIS A 310 -15.28 16.05 -33.38
CA HIS A 310 -15.90 17.39 -33.27
C HIS A 310 -16.96 17.59 -32.15
N GLY A 311 -17.02 18.67 -31.38
CA GLY A 311 -16.28 19.95 -31.33
C GLY A 311 -16.97 20.94 -30.37
N ASN A 312 -16.21 21.92 -29.88
CA ASN A 312 -16.57 23.10 -29.06
C ASN A 312 -17.08 22.95 -27.62
N ARG A 313 -16.10 23.02 -26.68
CA ARG A 313 -16.11 23.62 -25.33
C ARG A 313 -17.48 24.04 -24.77
N VAL A 314 -18.18 23.11 -24.12
CA VAL A 314 -18.59 23.10 -22.70
C VAL A 314 -18.92 21.63 -22.38
N GLU A 315 -17.90 20.78 -22.32
CA GLU A 315 -18.11 19.37 -21.97
C GLU A 315 -17.48 19.07 -20.61
N ASN A 316 -18.26 18.44 -19.73
CA ASN A 316 -17.73 17.74 -18.58
C ASN A 316 -16.70 16.74 -19.10
N ARG A 317 -15.42 16.96 -18.76
CA ARG A 317 -14.34 16.07 -19.20
C ARG A 317 -14.68 14.64 -18.76
N ALA A 318 -14.51 13.68 -19.65
CA ALA A 318 -14.83 12.28 -19.39
C ALA A 318 -14.16 11.81 -18.08
N LEU A 319 -14.93 11.14 -17.24
CA LEU A 319 -14.45 10.60 -15.98
C LEU A 319 -13.55 9.40 -16.27
N ASN A 320 -12.45 9.27 -15.54
CA ASN A 320 -11.60 8.07 -15.56
C ASN A 320 -12.28 6.90 -14.81
N LEU A 321 -13.58 6.69 -15.04
CA LEU A 321 -14.45 5.74 -14.33
C LEU A 321 -13.89 4.32 -14.41
N GLU A 322 -13.49 3.84 -15.59
CA GLU A 322 -13.02 2.46 -15.78
C GLU A 322 -11.69 2.18 -15.05
N SER A 323 -10.81 3.19 -14.93
CA SER A 323 -9.59 3.07 -14.14
C SER A 323 -9.82 3.12 -12.62
N ASN A 324 -10.97 3.67 -12.19
CA ASN A 324 -11.42 3.63 -10.80
C ASN A 324 -12.14 2.31 -10.47
N VAL A 325 -12.77 1.64 -11.47
CA VAL A 325 -13.48 0.35 -11.32
C VAL A 325 -12.54 -0.81 -11.01
N LEU A 326 -11.36 -0.88 -11.64
CA LEU A 326 -10.33 -1.90 -11.31
C LEU A 326 -9.80 -1.78 -9.87
N THR A 327 -10.16 -0.71 -9.15
CA THR A 327 -9.76 -0.53 -7.76
C THR A 327 -10.86 -0.78 -6.74
N LEU A 328 -12.11 -1.08 -7.12
CA LEU A 328 -13.19 -1.47 -6.18
C LEU A 328 -14.39 -2.02 -6.97
N THR A 329 -14.44 -3.32 -7.26
CA THR A 329 -15.72 -3.99 -7.51
C THR A 329 -16.33 -4.34 -6.16
N CYS A 330 -17.32 -3.56 -5.73
CA CYS A 330 -18.23 -3.94 -4.67
C CYS A 330 -19.26 -4.90 -5.30
N CYS A 331 -19.23 -6.18 -4.92
CA CYS A 331 -20.26 -7.13 -5.33
C CYS A 331 -21.58 -6.77 -4.63
N CYS A 332 -22.41 -5.97 -5.29
CA CYS A 332 -23.85 -5.97 -5.09
C CYS A 332 -24.49 -5.95 -6.48
N GLU A 333 -25.31 -6.97 -6.74
CA GLU A 333 -26.19 -7.17 -7.90
C GLU A 333 -25.54 -7.69 -9.20
N SER A 334 -25.52 -9.01 -9.36
CA SER A 334 -26.41 -9.72 -10.31
C SER A 334 -25.98 -11.18 -10.46
N VAL A 335 -26.64 -12.11 -9.75
CA VAL A 335 -26.71 -13.51 -10.20
C VAL A 335 -28.18 -13.82 -10.39
N GLY A 336 -28.64 -13.66 -11.63
CA GLY A 336 -29.83 -14.34 -12.12
C GLY A 336 -29.50 -15.82 -12.26
N CYS A 337 -30.41 -16.66 -11.77
CA CYS A 337 -30.42 -18.10 -12.00
C CYS A 337 -30.44 -18.44 -13.50
N GLY A 338 -29.72 -19.50 -13.86
CA GLY A 338 -29.83 -20.17 -15.15
C GLY A 338 -29.16 -21.53 -15.07
N ASP A 339 -29.97 -22.57 -15.05
CA ASP A 339 -29.63 -23.97 -14.83
C ASP A 339 -28.64 -24.53 -15.86
N ASN A 340 -27.75 -25.45 -15.42
CA ASN A 340 -27.58 -26.76 -16.05
C ASN A 340 -26.70 -27.70 -15.22
N ALA A 341 -27.23 -28.91 -15.02
CA ALA A 341 -26.62 -30.10 -14.41
C ALA A 341 -25.37 -30.55 -15.22
N SER A 342 -24.37 -31.26 -14.70
CA SER A 342 -24.36 -32.57 -14.03
C SER A 342 -22.89 -33.00 -13.77
N PRO A 343 -22.59 -34.15 -13.11
CA PRO A 343 -21.56 -34.23 -12.06
C PRO A 343 -20.34 -35.10 -12.43
N LEU A 344 -19.25 -35.02 -11.65
CA LEU A 344 -18.28 -36.11 -11.51
C LEU A 344 -17.59 -36.10 -10.14
N GLN A 345 -17.46 -37.31 -9.60
CA GLN A 345 -17.12 -37.71 -8.24
C GLN A 345 -15.61 -37.89 -8.02
N SER A 346 -15.15 -37.73 -6.77
CA SER A 346 -14.23 -38.63 -6.00
C SER A 346 -13.70 -37.83 -4.80
N VAL A 347 -14.15 -38.01 -3.55
CA VAL A 347 -13.93 -39.12 -2.59
C VAL A 347 -12.45 -39.43 -2.33
N THR A 348 -11.92 -38.85 -1.25
CA THR A 348 -11.16 -39.40 -0.10
C THR A 348 -10.43 -38.20 0.54
N ASP A 349 -10.36 -37.97 1.84
CA ASP A 349 -10.13 -38.91 2.93
C ASP A 349 -10.65 -38.34 4.27
N ARG A 350 -11.04 -39.23 5.19
CA ARG A 350 -11.67 -38.93 6.49
C ARG A 350 -10.88 -39.66 7.58
N LEU A 351 -10.89 -39.06 8.78
CA LEU A 351 -10.47 -39.60 10.10
C LEU A 351 -9.01 -39.27 10.45
N ILE A 352 -8.74 -38.61 11.58
CA ILE A 352 -8.68 -39.23 12.91
C ILE A 352 -9.44 -38.44 13.99
N ARG A 353 -9.96 -39.22 14.96
CA ARG A 353 -10.92 -38.92 16.03
C ARG A 353 -10.30 -38.41 17.35
N LYS A 354 -11.10 -37.56 18.02
CA LYS A 354 -11.55 -37.56 19.44
C LYS A 354 -10.54 -37.59 20.61
N ALA A 355 -10.78 -36.67 21.55
CA ALA A 355 -10.96 -36.97 22.98
C ALA A 355 -11.92 -35.94 23.61
N ALA A 356 -12.77 -36.40 24.53
CA ALA A 356 -13.90 -35.70 25.17
C ALA A 356 -13.82 -35.91 26.69
N PHE A 357 -14.44 -35.01 27.49
CA PHE A 357 -14.99 -35.19 28.86
C PHE A 357 -15.89 -33.94 29.13
N THR A 358 -17.24 -33.97 29.08
CA THR A 358 -18.32 -34.36 30.06
C THR A 358 -18.31 -33.57 31.39
N GLU A 359 -19.40 -33.16 32.06
CA GLU A 359 -20.87 -33.00 31.86
C GLU A 359 -21.47 -32.47 33.22
N HIS A 360 -22.81 -32.28 33.30
CA HIS A 360 -23.72 -31.97 34.45
C HIS A 360 -24.15 -30.48 34.62
N ASP A 361 -25.42 -30.10 34.83
CA ASP A 361 -26.71 -30.82 34.87
C ASP A 361 -27.94 -29.85 34.86
N ILE A 362 -29.04 -30.34 34.26
CA ILE A 362 -30.49 -30.28 34.63
C ILE A 362 -31.29 -28.95 34.70
N GLY A 363 -32.43 -28.94 33.97
CA GLY A 363 -33.64 -28.17 34.32
C GLY A 363 -34.72 -28.08 33.20
N GLU A 364 -35.68 -29.00 33.15
CA GLU A 364 -36.88 -28.97 32.28
C GLU A 364 -38.03 -28.09 32.82
N ARG A 365 -38.78 -27.39 31.94
CA ARG A 365 -40.28 -27.29 31.85
C ARG A 365 -40.76 -26.24 30.78
N PRO A 366 -42.04 -26.28 30.29
CA PRO A 366 -42.35 -26.24 28.85
C PRO A 366 -43.19 -24.99 28.40
N PRO A 367 -43.92 -25.01 27.26
CA PRO A 367 -43.65 -24.15 26.10
C PRO A 367 -44.53 -22.89 26.02
N GLY A 368 -43.90 -21.73 25.80
CA GLY A 368 -44.56 -20.47 25.46
C GLY A 368 -44.68 -20.29 23.94
N ARG A 369 -45.89 -19.99 23.46
CA ARG A 369 -46.24 -19.70 22.06
C ARG A 369 -45.34 -18.61 21.47
N ALA A 370 -44.58 -18.95 20.42
CA ALA A 370 -43.84 -17.99 19.61
C ALA A 370 -44.73 -17.46 18.48
N ASN A 371 -44.97 -16.15 18.47
CA ASN A 371 -45.54 -15.43 17.33
C ASN A 371 -44.55 -15.48 16.16
N ALA A 372 -44.98 -15.97 15.01
CA ALA A 372 -44.18 -15.95 13.78
C ALA A 372 -43.94 -14.50 13.33
N ALA A 373 -42.67 -14.10 13.23
CA ALA A 373 -42.27 -12.82 12.66
C ALA A 373 -42.49 -12.85 11.14
N VAL A 374 -43.44 -12.04 10.65
CA VAL A 374 -43.69 -11.84 9.23
C VAL A 374 -42.73 -10.78 8.68
N CYS A 375 -42.06 -11.08 7.56
CA CYS A 375 -41.23 -10.11 6.87
C CYS A 375 -42.09 -8.96 6.28
N ARG A 376 -41.95 -7.74 6.80
CA ARG A 376 -42.71 -6.55 6.36
C ARG A 376 -42.43 -6.09 4.92
N ARG A 377 -41.49 -6.71 4.20
CA ARG A 377 -41.15 -6.35 2.81
C ARG A 377 -41.72 -7.33 1.76
N CYS A 378 -42.10 -8.55 2.14
CA CYS A 378 -42.59 -9.55 1.18
C CYS A 378 -43.73 -10.46 1.68
N GLY A 379 -44.21 -10.31 2.92
CA GLY A 379 -45.48 -10.89 3.39
C GLY A 379 -45.56 -12.42 3.48
N ARG A 380 -44.46 -13.16 3.28
CA ARG A 380 -44.44 -14.64 3.36
C ARG A 380 -43.92 -15.14 4.71
N SER A 381 -44.54 -16.19 5.22
CA SER A 381 -44.08 -16.96 6.38
C SER A 381 -42.95 -17.92 5.99
N LEU A 382 -41.92 -18.03 6.84
CA LEU A 382 -40.81 -18.97 6.65
C LEU A 382 -41.28 -20.41 6.91
N PRO A 383 -40.89 -21.41 6.10
CA PRO A 383 -41.21 -22.80 6.37
C PRO A 383 -40.31 -23.36 7.48
N SER A 384 -40.93 -24.03 8.46
CA SER A 384 -40.26 -24.81 9.50
C SER A 384 -39.90 -26.19 8.95
N SER A 385 -38.61 -26.55 8.87
CA SER A 385 -38.19 -27.93 8.64
C SER A 385 -37.58 -28.52 9.92
N SER A 386 -38.29 -29.52 10.44
CA SER A 386 -37.94 -30.40 11.55
C SER A 386 -37.11 -31.61 11.10
N ARG A 387 -36.20 -32.03 11.99
CA ARG A 387 -35.38 -33.27 12.04
C ARG A 387 -34.11 -33.31 11.21
#